data_AF-A0A517YLZ6-F1
#
_entry.id   AF-A0A517YLZ6-F1
#
_cell.length_a   1.000
_cell.length_b   1.000
_cell.length_c   1.000
_cell.angle_alpha   90.00
_cell.angle_beta   90.00
_cell.angle_gamma   90.00
#
_symmetry.space_group_name_H-M   'P 1'
#
loop_
_entity.id
_entity.type
_entity.pdbx_description
1 polymer ?
#
loop_
_entity_poly.entity_id
_entity_poly.type
_entity_poly.pdbx_seq_one_letter_code
_entity_poly.pdbx_strand_id
1 'polypeptide(L)'
;MGKRIHNTSAVRSAFTLIELLIAMALTLILVYAIAEFYAYVGNAVRDSRAMIELGGQLRSVGQQLQDDLDSLTLRPEPWIDPNASPGYFTIYEGPYSDSRPDSGTNDITTINTNQIPDVVNNNVTTLVGDGDDVIAMTIRAGDVPFQGRYNGGTQTSQFAEVVWFATFTDTNGDGDWDLGEPRLLCRRQLIIRPDLGVLGTYGTLSNAIDFWDDNDVSARISYNSTSMQFQVVANSLADLSLRENRFGCALQGNGTAINSTSWKEIDIKPSDVNSLNVYTLSGNAFGEDRVLSNVLAFDIRAFDPTAPIYEDSSSQTALTPGDPGFAALFGSGTPTRIGVGAWVDLYYNQVLAAQGVAAGSRPSSSFSGSSGASIPFWDTWPLAYELPPYNTGTGLDGLDTDGVNGVDDAGERQTQPPYAAPLRGVQVRIRVYEPQTRQARQITVGTDFIPE
;
A
#
# COMPACT_ATOMS: atom_id res chain seq x y z
N MET A 1 -53.61 41.80 78.22
CA MET A 1 -52.64 41.11 77.34
C MET A 1 -53.44 40.47 76.20
N GLY A 2 -53.31 40.96 74.97
CA GLY A 2 -54.15 40.53 73.85
C GLY A 2 -53.78 41.21 72.53
N LYS A 3 -52.71 40.69 71.95
CA LYS A 3 -52.02 40.96 70.67
C LYS A 3 -52.90 41.60 69.56
N ARG A 4 -52.51 42.80 69.09
CA ARG A 4 -52.95 43.38 67.80
C ARG A 4 -52.26 42.61 66.66
N ILE A 5 -53.03 42.00 65.77
CA ILE A 5 -52.53 41.39 64.53
C ILE A 5 -52.49 42.50 63.47
N HIS A 6 -51.29 42.85 62.99
CA HIS A 6 -51.13 43.72 61.83
C HIS A 6 -51.27 42.89 60.55
N ASN A 7 -52.32 43.19 59.78
CA ASN A 7 -52.45 42.73 58.40
C ASN A 7 -51.51 43.56 57.53
N THR A 8 -50.37 43.00 57.14
CA THR A 8 -49.51 43.58 56.11
C THR A 8 -50.14 43.32 54.74
N SER A 9 -50.77 44.34 54.16
CA SER A 9 -51.19 44.33 52.75
C SER A 9 -49.95 44.25 51.86
N ALA A 10 -49.76 43.11 51.20
CA ALA A 10 -48.73 42.95 50.18
C ALA A 10 -49.10 43.83 48.97
N VAL A 11 -48.31 44.86 48.73
CA VAL A 11 -48.38 45.67 47.50
C VAL A 11 -48.03 44.75 46.33
N ARG A 12 -49.00 44.44 45.47
CA ARG A 12 -48.72 43.75 44.20
C ARG A 12 -48.19 44.77 43.21
N SER A 13 -46.88 44.79 42.99
CA SER A 13 -46.26 45.54 41.90
C SER A 13 -46.60 44.87 40.57
N ALA A 14 -47.30 45.58 39.67
CA ALA A 14 -47.47 45.17 38.29
C ALA A 14 -46.21 45.57 37.49
N PHE A 15 -45.71 44.67 36.64
CA PHE A 15 -44.51 44.92 35.82
C PHE A 15 -44.77 46.01 34.79
N THR A 16 -43.80 46.91 34.63
CA THR A 16 -43.82 47.93 33.59
C THR A 16 -43.47 47.32 32.22
N LEU A 17 -43.92 47.95 31.13
CA LEU A 17 -43.66 47.48 29.76
C LEU A 17 -42.16 47.38 29.46
N ILE A 18 -41.35 48.26 30.07
CA ILE A 18 -39.89 48.25 29.93
C ILE A 18 -39.25 47.06 30.67
N GLU A 19 -39.75 46.66 31.84
CA GLU A 19 -39.29 45.46 32.55
C GLU A 19 -39.63 44.17 31.78
N LEU A 20 -40.81 44.10 31.18
CA LEU A 20 -41.18 42.97 30.31
C LEU A 20 -40.33 42.91 29.03
N LEU A 21 -40.02 44.05 28.42
CA LEU A 21 -39.11 44.13 27.27
C LEU A 21 -37.68 43.72 27.64
N ILE A 22 -37.16 44.17 28.78
CA ILE A 22 -35.83 43.79 29.29
C ILE A 22 -35.81 42.30 29.61
N ALA A 23 -36.83 41.76 30.28
CA ALA A 23 -36.93 40.34 30.59
C ALA A 23 -36.96 39.49 29.30
N MET A 24 -37.75 39.89 28.31
CA MET A 24 -37.78 39.20 27.01
C MET A 24 -36.42 39.24 26.31
N ALA A 25 -35.77 40.40 26.27
CA ALA A 25 -34.43 40.54 25.68
C ALA A 25 -33.39 39.66 26.40
N LEU A 26 -33.40 39.61 27.73
CA LEU A 26 -32.52 38.76 28.52
C LEU A 26 -32.79 37.27 28.27
N THR A 27 -34.06 36.86 28.18
CA THR A 27 -34.40 35.47 27.84
C THR A 27 -33.95 35.08 26.44
N LEU A 28 -34.05 36.00 25.46
CA LEU A 28 -33.58 35.75 24.10
C LEU A 28 -32.05 35.64 24.03
N ILE A 29 -31.32 36.49 24.75
CA ILE A 29 -29.85 36.39 24.86
C ILE A 29 -29.44 35.08 25.52
N LEU A 30 -30.14 34.65 26.58
CA LEU A 30 -29.88 33.38 27.25
C LEU A 30 -30.11 32.19 26.31
N VAL A 31 -31.24 32.16 25.61
CA VAL A 31 -31.55 31.08 24.67
C VAL A 31 -30.55 31.06 23.51
N TYR A 32 -30.12 32.23 23.02
CA TYR A 32 -29.07 32.34 22.00
C TYR A 32 -27.74 31.75 22.49
N ALA A 33 -27.28 32.15 23.69
CA ALA A 33 -26.04 31.64 24.26
C ALA A 33 -26.07 30.12 24.48
N ILE A 34 -27.21 29.58 24.91
CA ILE A 34 -27.39 28.12 25.08
C ILE A 34 -27.36 27.40 23.72
N ALA A 35 -28.02 27.96 22.70
CA ALA A 35 -28.01 27.38 21.36
C ALA A 35 -26.61 27.35 20.75
N GLU A 36 -25.84 28.43 20.92
CA GLU A 36 -24.44 28.51 20.47
C GLU A 36 -23.55 27.51 21.20
N PHE A 37 -23.72 27.38 22.53
CA PHE A 37 -23.01 26.38 23.32
C PHE A 37 -23.30 24.95 22.85
N TYR A 38 -24.57 24.62 22.61
CA TYR A 38 -24.93 23.29 22.10
C TYR A 38 -24.40 23.03 20.68
N ALA A 39 -24.37 24.03 19.80
CA ALA A 39 -23.78 23.89 18.48
C ALA A 39 -22.27 23.62 18.57
N TYR A 40 -21.56 24.35 19.43
CA TYR A 40 -20.13 24.17 19.65
C TYR A 40 -19.81 22.78 20.24
N VAL A 41 -20.48 22.40 21.33
CA VAL A 41 -20.28 21.09 21.96
C VAL A 41 -20.70 19.95 21.03
N GLY A 42 -21.79 20.13 20.28
CA GLY A 42 -22.27 19.14 19.31
C GLY A 42 -21.22 18.83 18.23
N ASN A 43 -20.60 19.86 17.66
CA ASN A 43 -19.53 19.69 16.68
C ASN A 43 -18.30 19.01 17.30
N ALA A 44 -17.84 19.49 18.47
CA ALA A 44 -16.69 18.88 19.15
C ALA A 44 -16.91 17.40 19.51
N VAL A 45 -18.13 17.02 19.90
CA VAL A 45 -18.48 15.62 20.18
C VAL A 45 -18.52 14.78 18.91
N ARG A 46 -19.07 15.30 17.80
CA ARG A 46 -19.07 14.62 16.50
C ARG A 46 -17.65 14.35 16.03
N ASP A 47 -16.80 15.38 16.08
CA ASP A 47 -15.40 15.34 15.66
C ASP A 47 -14.59 14.34 16.52
N SER A 48 -14.84 14.33 17.83
CA SER A 48 -14.24 13.35 18.74
C SER A 48 -14.65 11.91 18.43
N ARG A 49 -15.91 11.69 18.03
CA ARG A 49 -16.40 10.36 17.63
C ARG A 49 -15.78 9.89 16.33
N ALA A 50 -15.71 10.76 15.31
CA ALA A 50 -15.07 10.45 14.04
C ALA A 50 -13.60 10.05 14.25
N MET A 51 -12.87 10.78 15.09
CA MET A 51 -11.49 10.45 15.48
C MET A 51 -11.33 9.09 16.17
N ILE A 52 -12.27 8.73 17.03
CA ILE A 52 -12.25 7.43 17.74
C ILE A 52 -12.55 6.30 16.76
N GLU A 53 -13.52 6.49 15.86
CA GLU A 53 -13.88 5.52 14.82
C GLU A 53 -12.72 5.28 13.85
N LEU A 54 -12.14 6.33 13.29
CA LEU A 54 -10.97 6.27 12.41
C LEU A 54 -9.78 5.59 13.11
N GLY A 55 -9.52 5.93 14.37
CA GLY A 55 -8.49 5.26 15.16
C GLY A 55 -8.79 3.78 15.42
N GLY A 56 -10.06 3.39 15.55
CA GLY A 56 -10.49 2.00 15.65
C GLY A 56 -10.27 1.23 14.36
N GLN A 57 -10.70 1.80 13.23
CA GLN A 57 -10.51 1.24 11.90
C GLN A 57 -9.03 1.06 11.57
N LEU A 58 -8.21 2.09 11.78
CA LEU A 58 -6.76 2.03 11.52
C LEU A 58 -6.06 0.91 12.31
N ARG A 59 -6.45 0.70 13.58
CA ARG A 59 -5.90 -0.40 14.38
C ARG A 59 -6.37 -1.77 13.88
N SER A 60 -7.64 -1.87 13.47
CA SER A 60 -8.17 -3.13 12.90
C SER A 60 -7.45 -3.50 11.61
N VAL A 61 -7.23 -2.52 10.72
CA VAL A 61 -6.51 -2.73 9.46
C VAL A 61 -5.04 -3.05 9.72
N GLY A 62 -4.40 -2.33 10.65
CA GLY A 62 -3.02 -2.64 11.04
C GLY A 62 -2.87 -4.04 11.63
N GLN A 63 -3.82 -4.49 12.46
CA GLN A 63 -3.81 -5.86 12.97
C GLN A 63 -4.03 -6.88 11.84
N GLN A 64 -4.96 -6.62 10.92
CA GLN A 64 -5.19 -7.51 9.78
C GLN A 64 -3.95 -7.65 8.88
N LEU A 65 -3.25 -6.55 8.62
CA LEU A 65 -2.00 -6.58 7.87
C LEU A 65 -0.89 -7.32 8.63
N GLN A 66 -0.79 -7.12 9.96
CA GLN A 66 0.14 -7.88 10.80
C GLN A 66 -0.17 -9.39 10.75
N ASP A 67 -1.44 -9.77 10.89
CA ASP A 67 -1.87 -11.17 10.84
C ASP A 67 -1.57 -11.80 9.47
N ASP A 68 -1.74 -11.05 8.37
CA ASP A 68 -1.38 -11.50 7.03
C ASP A 68 0.15 -11.73 6.88
N LEU A 69 0.96 -10.79 7.38
CA LEU A 69 2.44 -10.89 7.35
C LEU A 69 2.99 -12.01 8.24
N ASP A 70 2.34 -12.28 9.37
CA ASP A 70 2.73 -13.36 10.28
C ASP A 70 2.31 -14.73 9.75
N SER A 71 1.30 -14.76 8.86
CA SER A 71 0.72 -15.98 8.30
C SER A 71 1.30 -16.40 6.95
N LEU A 72 2.49 -15.87 6.57
CA LEU A 72 3.13 -16.22 5.30
C LEU A 72 3.36 -17.73 5.14
N THR A 73 3.15 -18.23 3.93
CA THR A 73 3.39 -19.66 3.61
C THR A 73 4.87 -20.01 3.54
N LEU A 74 5.73 -19.02 3.28
CA LEU A 74 7.16 -19.16 3.06
C LEU A 74 7.95 -18.11 3.85
N ARG A 75 9.26 -18.32 3.91
CA ARG A 75 10.21 -17.32 4.36
C ARG A 75 10.70 -16.49 3.15
N PRO A 76 10.62 -15.15 3.18
CA PRO A 76 11.04 -14.27 2.07
C PRO A 76 12.54 -14.35 1.75
N GLU A 77 12.92 -15.37 0.99
CA GLU A 77 14.26 -15.57 0.45
C GLU A 77 14.19 -15.78 -1.07
N PRO A 78 15.19 -15.29 -1.85
CA PRO A 78 15.20 -15.50 -3.28
C PRO A 78 15.62 -16.94 -3.64
N TRP A 79 15.32 -17.37 -4.87
CA TRP A 79 15.65 -18.71 -5.40
C TRP A 79 14.98 -19.84 -4.65
N ILE A 80 13.67 -19.73 -4.52
CA ILE A 80 12.89 -20.75 -3.84
C ILE A 80 12.65 -21.96 -4.75
N ASP A 81 12.63 -23.17 -4.18
CA ASP A 81 12.30 -24.38 -4.94
C ASP A 81 10.77 -24.46 -5.16
N PRO A 82 10.28 -24.36 -6.40
CA PRO A 82 8.86 -24.43 -6.70
C PRO A 82 8.24 -25.79 -6.33
N ASN A 83 9.01 -26.88 -6.34
CA ASN A 83 8.52 -28.21 -5.97
C ASN A 83 8.21 -28.33 -4.48
N ALA A 84 8.78 -27.46 -3.65
CA ALA A 84 8.45 -27.36 -2.24
C ALA A 84 7.08 -26.71 -1.99
N SER A 85 6.34 -26.33 -3.04
CA SER A 85 5.07 -25.59 -2.99
C SER A 85 5.10 -24.33 -2.12
N PRO A 86 6.09 -23.44 -2.25
CA PRO A 86 6.28 -22.40 -1.26
C PRO A 86 5.28 -21.23 -1.36
N GLY A 87 4.55 -21.06 -2.46
CA GLY A 87 3.80 -19.82 -2.71
C GLY A 87 4.75 -18.69 -3.12
N TYR A 88 4.43 -17.42 -2.80
CA TYR A 88 5.31 -16.28 -3.10
C TYR A 88 5.18 -15.13 -2.08
N PHE A 89 6.17 -14.23 -2.14
CA PHE A 89 6.12 -12.91 -1.53
C PHE A 89 6.78 -11.91 -2.49
N THR A 90 6.12 -10.78 -2.74
CA THR A 90 6.65 -9.72 -3.60
C THR A 90 6.24 -8.34 -3.08
N ILE A 91 7.11 -7.36 -3.32
CA ILE A 91 6.87 -5.95 -3.06
C ILE A 91 7.15 -5.20 -4.35
N TYR A 92 6.23 -4.35 -4.76
CA TYR A 92 6.42 -3.37 -5.82
C TYR A 92 6.51 -1.99 -5.21
N GLU A 93 7.56 -1.29 -5.58
CA GLU A 93 7.74 0.13 -5.33
C GLU A 93 7.25 0.87 -6.57
N GLY A 94 6.31 1.79 -6.39
CA GLY A 94 5.88 2.63 -7.49
C GLY A 94 6.84 3.81 -7.74
N PRO A 95 6.54 4.67 -8.73
CA PRO A 95 7.37 5.83 -9.05
C PRO A 95 7.32 6.96 -8.00
N TYR A 96 6.33 6.95 -7.10
CA TYR A 96 6.20 7.97 -6.06
C TYR A 96 7.14 7.71 -4.90
N SER A 97 7.20 8.67 -3.99
CA SER A 97 8.02 8.58 -2.77
C SER A 97 7.50 9.59 -1.76
N ASP A 98 7.95 9.49 -0.51
CA ASP A 98 7.71 10.52 0.52
C ASP A 98 8.11 11.94 0.06
N SER A 99 9.05 12.07 -0.89
CA SER A 99 9.51 13.35 -1.44
C SER A 99 8.72 13.83 -2.67
N ARG A 100 7.96 12.95 -3.31
CA ARG A 100 7.13 13.18 -4.49
C ARG A 100 5.90 12.26 -4.43
N PRO A 101 4.91 12.57 -3.58
CA PRO A 101 3.77 11.69 -3.37
C PRO A 101 2.73 11.71 -4.51
N ASP A 102 2.94 12.50 -5.58
CA ASP A 102 2.02 12.68 -6.71
C ASP A 102 2.71 12.54 -8.10
N SER A 103 1.91 12.24 -9.13
CA SER A 103 2.28 12.14 -10.55
C SER A 103 2.64 13.46 -11.23
N GLY A 104 2.26 14.59 -10.63
CA GLY A 104 2.13 15.85 -11.33
C GLY A 104 3.36 16.74 -11.29
N THR A 105 3.53 17.54 -12.35
CA THR A 105 4.31 18.79 -12.33
C THR A 105 3.71 19.87 -11.41
N ASN A 106 2.52 19.62 -10.83
CA ASN A 106 1.80 20.49 -9.90
C ASN A 106 2.13 20.11 -8.45
N ASP A 107 3.42 20.16 -8.20
CA ASP A 107 4.12 19.87 -6.96
C ASP A 107 3.38 20.28 -5.67
N ILE A 108 3.10 19.25 -4.87
CA ILE A 108 2.62 19.31 -3.47
C ILE A 108 3.56 20.10 -2.52
N THR A 109 4.78 20.43 -2.97
CA THR A 109 5.83 21.06 -2.15
C THR A 109 6.26 22.46 -2.62
N THR A 110 5.75 22.97 -3.76
CA THR A 110 6.03 24.35 -4.18
C THR A 110 4.80 25.23 -4.17
N ILE A 111 4.91 26.35 -3.46
CA ILE A 111 3.95 27.46 -3.47
C ILE A 111 3.67 27.86 -4.92
N ASN A 112 2.53 27.45 -5.48
CA ASN A 112 2.15 27.82 -6.83
C ASN A 112 0.84 28.64 -6.87
N THR A 113 0.73 29.43 -7.93
CA THR A 113 -0.29 30.48 -8.16
C THR A 113 -1.61 29.95 -8.73
N ASN A 114 -1.84 28.64 -8.71
CA ASN A 114 -2.93 27.99 -9.44
C ASN A 114 -4.29 27.98 -8.70
N GLN A 115 -4.38 28.57 -7.51
CA GLN A 115 -5.57 28.60 -6.65
C GLN A 115 -6.10 27.21 -6.21
N ILE A 116 -5.35 26.14 -6.45
CA ILE A 116 -5.67 24.80 -5.95
C ILE A 116 -5.06 24.67 -4.54
N PRO A 117 -5.83 24.25 -3.52
CA PRO A 117 -5.30 24.10 -2.16
C PRO A 117 -4.23 23.02 -2.04
N ASP A 118 -2.96 23.43 -2.17
CA ASP A 118 -1.77 22.60 -1.96
C ASP A 118 -1.48 22.31 -0.46
N VAL A 119 -0.75 21.24 -0.19
CA VAL A 119 -0.16 20.81 1.09
C VAL A 119 0.71 21.92 1.71
N VAL A 120 1.44 22.74 0.95
CA VAL A 120 2.13 23.93 1.49
C VAL A 120 1.13 25.01 1.94
N ASN A 121 0.08 25.25 1.15
CA ASN A 121 -0.98 26.20 1.50
C ASN A 121 -1.79 25.76 2.74
N ASN A 122 -1.83 24.46 3.01
CA ASN A 122 -2.47 23.86 4.18
C ASN A 122 -1.51 23.63 5.36
N ASN A 123 -0.21 23.93 5.22
CA ASN A 123 0.81 23.75 6.25
C ASN A 123 1.03 22.27 6.65
N VAL A 124 0.92 21.35 5.68
CA VAL A 124 0.85 19.88 5.84
C VAL A 124 2.08 19.18 5.24
N THR A 125 3.24 19.84 5.17
CA THR A 125 4.41 19.39 4.39
C THR A 125 5.04 18.06 4.81
N THR A 126 4.59 17.44 5.91
CA THR A 126 5.05 16.13 6.39
C THR A 126 3.94 15.09 6.59
N LEU A 127 2.66 15.42 6.30
CA LEU A 127 1.58 14.43 6.48
C LEU A 127 1.24 13.62 5.24
N VAL A 128 1.58 14.05 4.03
CA VAL A 128 1.44 13.20 2.84
C VAL A 128 2.68 12.31 2.74
N GLY A 129 2.52 11.08 2.29
CA GLY A 129 3.62 10.15 2.06
C GLY A 129 3.36 9.31 0.83
N ASP A 130 4.22 8.35 0.59
CA ASP A 130 4.05 7.43 -0.53
C ASP A 130 2.76 6.60 -0.41
N GLY A 131 2.17 6.17 -1.51
CA GLY A 131 1.09 5.20 -1.46
C GLY A 131 0.81 4.43 -2.74
N ASP A 132 1.75 4.37 -3.68
CA ASP A 132 1.62 3.51 -4.86
C ASP A 132 2.28 2.14 -4.67
N ASP A 133 2.80 1.86 -3.48
CA ASP A 133 3.36 0.56 -3.15
C ASP A 133 2.31 -0.55 -3.18
N VAL A 134 2.77 -1.73 -3.58
CA VAL A 134 1.97 -2.96 -3.57
C VAL A 134 2.74 -4.05 -2.85
N ILE A 135 2.07 -4.74 -1.94
CA ILE A 135 2.55 -5.98 -1.34
C ILE A 135 1.60 -7.11 -1.70
N ALA A 136 2.16 -8.20 -2.23
CA ALA A 136 1.40 -9.37 -2.61
C ALA A 136 2.08 -10.63 -2.07
N MET A 137 1.28 -11.54 -1.52
CA MET A 137 1.80 -12.67 -0.78
C MET A 137 0.81 -13.82 -0.70
N THR A 138 1.33 -15.02 -0.44
CA THR A 138 0.53 -16.20 -0.10
C THR A 138 0.54 -16.42 1.41
N ILE A 139 -0.66 -16.57 1.97
CA ILE A 139 -0.88 -16.75 3.41
C ILE A 139 -1.56 -18.08 3.71
N ARG A 140 -1.30 -18.61 4.90
CA ARG A 140 -1.88 -19.84 5.43
C ARG A 140 -2.79 -19.54 6.61
N ALA A 141 -4.00 -20.10 6.57
CA ALA A 141 -4.95 -20.01 7.66
C ALA A 141 -4.45 -20.79 8.88
N GLY A 142 -4.75 -20.27 10.07
CA GLY A 142 -4.65 -21.00 11.33
C GLY A 142 -5.84 -21.94 11.51
N ASP A 143 -6.61 -21.74 12.59
CA ASP A 143 -7.75 -22.61 12.92
C ASP A 143 -8.98 -22.39 12.01
N VAL A 144 -9.16 -21.15 11.52
CA VAL A 144 -10.32 -20.77 10.70
C VAL A 144 -9.88 -20.61 9.24
N PRO A 145 -10.40 -21.43 8.31
CA PRO A 145 -10.11 -21.29 6.89
C PRO A 145 -10.56 -19.94 6.33
N PHE A 146 -9.82 -19.43 5.34
CA PHE A 146 -10.25 -18.28 4.54
C PHE A 146 -11.50 -18.61 3.76
N GLN A 147 -12.33 -17.59 3.54
CA GLN A 147 -13.56 -17.68 2.75
C GLN A 147 -13.44 -16.79 1.51
N GLY A 148 -14.08 -17.20 0.42
CA GLY A 148 -14.16 -16.44 -0.82
C GLY A 148 -15.40 -16.82 -1.63
N ARG A 149 -15.89 -15.91 -2.46
CA ARG A 149 -17.01 -16.14 -3.39
C ARG A 149 -16.54 -16.90 -4.62
N TYR A 150 -17.29 -17.93 -5.02
CA TYR A 150 -17.13 -18.58 -6.32
C TYR A 150 -18.48 -19.06 -6.84
N ASN A 151 -18.82 -18.69 -8.06
CA ASN A 151 -20.06 -19.09 -8.74
C ASN A 151 -21.33 -18.84 -7.89
N GLY A 152 -21.40 -17.69 -7.22
CA GLY A 152 -22.52 -17.30 -6.35
C GLY A 152 -22.59 -17.98 -4.99
N GLY A 153 -21.63 -18.84 -4.64
CA GLY A 153 -21.53 -19.50 -3.32
C GLY A 153 -20.25 -19.14 -2.57
N THR A 154 -20.24 -19.39 -1.26
CA THR A 154 -19.03 -19.26 -0.43
C THR A 154 -18.23 -20.56 -0.48
N GLN A 155 -16.96 -20.44 -0.80
CA GLN A 155 -15.96 -21.49 -0.74
C GLN A 155 -14.94 -21.18 0.36
N THR A 156 -14.28 -22.23 0.85
CA THR A 156 -13.25 -22.08 1.89
C THR A 156 -11.93 -22.70 1.44
N SER A 157 -10.81 -22.13 1.91
CA SER A 157 -9.48 -22.72 1.72
C SER A 157 -8.57 -22.44 2.93
N GLN A 158 -7.60 -23.34 3.13
CA GLN A 158 -6.51 -23.16 4.09
C GLN A 158 -5.45 -22.18 3.60
N PHE A 159 -5.46 -21.83 2.32
CA PHE A 159 -4.48 -20.93 1.71
C PHE A 159 -5.20 -19.85 0.93
N ALA A 160 -4.66 -18.64 0.97
CA ALA A 160 -5.12 -17.52 0.18
C ALA A 160 -3.94 -16.74 -0.39
N GLU A 161 -4.15 -16.16 -1.55
CA GLU A 161 -3.32 -15.11 -2.14
C GLU A 161 -3.92 -13.77 -1.73
N VAL A 162 -3.12 -12.90 -1.13
CA VAL A 162 -3.55 -11.59 -0.64
C VAL A 162 -2.70 -10.50 -1.27
N VAL A 163 -3.38 -9.44 -1.72
CA VAL A 163 -2.74 -8.26 -2.31
C VAL A 163 -3.26 -7.01 -1.61
N TRP A 164 -2.34 -6.16 -1.19
CA TRP A 164 -2.62 -4.85 -0.60
C TRP A 164 -2.05 -3.75 -1.49
N PHE A 165 -2.85 -2.73 -1.73
CA PHE A 165 -2.49 -1.59 -2.57
C PHE A 165 -3.41 -0.39 -2.30
N ALA A 166 -2.95 0.82 -2.57
CA ALA A 166 -3.84 2.00 -2.53
C ALA A 166 -4.34 2.39 -3.93
N THR A 167 -5.50 3.02 -3.95
CA THR A 167 -6.21 3.54 -5.13
C THR A 167 -6.86 4.86 -4.76
N PHE A 168 -7.28 5.67 -5.72
CA PHE A 168 -8.04 6.88 -5.46
C PHE A 168 -9.22 7.02 -6.41
N THR A 169 -10.18 7.85 -6.01
CA THR A 169 -11.28 8.23 -6.89
C THR A 169 -11.00 9.61 -7.50
N ASP A 170 -10.59 9.59 -8.76
CA ASP A 170 -10.44 10.78 -9.59
C ASP A 170 -11.80 11.49 -9.74
N THR A 171 -11.94 12.61 -9.03
CA THR A 171 -13.17 13.40 -8.96
C THR A 171 -13.13 14.55 -9.95
N ASN A 172 -11.94 15.06 -10.27
CA ASN A 172 -11.75 16.21 -11.13
C ASN A 172 -11.47 15.81 -12.62
N GLY A 173 -11.17 14.54 -12.87
CA GLY A 173 -10.91 13.93 -14.17
C GLY A 173 -9.50 14.16 -14.73
N ASP A 174 -8.54 14.57 -13.92
CA ASP A 174 -7.17 14.88 -14.35
C ASP A 174 -6.22 13.67 -14.32
N GLY A 175 -6.63 12.59 -13.67
CA GLY A 175 -5.86 11.36 -13.55
C GLY A 175 -4.70 11.43 -12.56
N ASP A 176 -4.63 12.45 -11.71
CA ASP A 176 -3.64 12.60 -10.64
C ASP A 176 -4.34 12.59 -9.26
N TRP A 177 -3.68 12.06 -8.23
CA TRP A 177 -4.27 12.12 -6.89
C TRP A 177 -4.10 13.51 -6.28
N ASP A 178 -5.23 14.16 -5.97
CA ASP A 178 -5.26 15.40 -5.22
C ASP A 178 -5.63 15.18 -3.74
N LEU A 179 -5.18 16.07 -2.85
CA LEU A 179 -5.57 16.06 -1.42
C LEU A 179 -7.10 16.17 -1.21
N GLY A 180 -7.82 16.73 -2.19
CA GLY A 180 -9.28 16.83 -2.19
C GLY A 180 -9.99 15.53 -2.57
N GLU A 181 -9.25 14.52 -3.05
CA GLU A 181 -9.79 13.28 -3.58
C GLU A 181 -9.61 12.11 -2.61
N PRO A 182 -10.64 11.27 -2.47
CA PRO A 182 -10.59 10.17 -1.53
C PRO A 182 -9.66 9.06 -2.06
N ARG A 183 -8.52 8.90 -1.40
CA ARG A 183 -7.66 7.73 -1.53
C ARG A 183 -8.09 6.64 -0.55
N LEU A 184 -7.99 5.40 -1.01
CA LEU A 184 -8.54 4.20 -0.41
C LEU A 184 -7.42 3.16 -0.34
N LEU A 185 -7.36 2.43 0.76
CA LEU A 185 -6.55 1.22 0.85
C LEU A 185 -7.43 0.03 0.51
N CYS A 186 -6.97 -0.79 -0.43
CA CYS A 186 -7.63 -2.01 -0.83
C CYS A 186 -6.85 -3.24 -0.33
N ARG A 187 -7.60 -4.28 0.04
CA ARG A 187 -7.10 -5.62 0.33
C ARG A 187 -7.92 -6.63 -0.48
N ARG A 188 -7.28 -7.31 -1.42
CA ARG A 188 -7.87 -8.42 -2.17
C ARG A 188 -7.47 -9.74 -1.53
N GLN A 189 -8.42 -10.63 -1.30
CA GLN A 189 -8.18 -11.99 -0.80
C GLN A 189 -8.75 -13.00 -1.77
N LEU A 190 -7.89 -13.86 -2.31
CA LEU A 190 -8.24 -14.86 -3.31
C LEU A 190 -7.93 -16.25 -2.74
N ILE A 191 -8.95 -17.08 -2.54
CA ILE A 191 -8.73 -18.43 -2.00
C ILE A 191 -8.02 -19.31 -3.02
N ILE A 192 -7.05 -20.11 -2.55
CA ILE A 192 -6.28 -21.03 -3.39
C ILE A 192 -6.98 -22.40 -3.37
N ARG A 193 -7.58 -22.80 -4.49
CA ARG A 193 -8.37 -24.04 -4.62
C ARG A 193 -8.06 -24.75 -5.95
N PRO A 194 -6.91 -25.43 -6.06
CA PRO A 194 -6.51 -26.09 -7.31
C PRO A 194 -7.47 -27.21 -7.73
N ASP A 195 -8.26 -27.75 -6.80
CA ASP A 195 -9.29 -28.75 -7.03
C ASP A 195 -10.43 -28.28 -7.95
N LEU A 196 -10.63 -26.97 -8.08
CA LEU A 196 -11.64 -26.41 -8.98
C LEU A 196 -11.22 -26.49 -10.46
N GLY A 197 -9.93 -26.68 -10.76
CA GLY A 197 -9.44 -26.84 -12.12
C GLY A 197 -9.74 -25.63 -13.03
N VAL A 198 -10.36 -25.87 -14.18
CA VAL A 198 -10.73 -24.80 -15.13
C VAL A 198 -12.02 -24.12 -14.65
N LEU A 199 -11.91 -22.84 -14.30
CA LEU A 199 -12.99 -22.02 -13.72
C LEU A 199 -13.89 -21.40 -14.80
N GLY A 200 -13.34 -21.15 -15.98
CA GLY A 200 -14.08 -20.53 -17.09
C GLY A 200 -13.30 -20.52 -18.40
N THR A 201 -14.02 -20.31 -19.51
CA THR A 201 -13.43 -20.13 -20.84
C THR A 201 -14.09 -18.93 -21.53
N TYR A 202 -13.27 -18.02 -22.03
CA TYR A 202 -13.66 -16.70 -22.48
C TYR A 202 -13.09 -16.41 -23.87
N GLY A 203 -13.85 -15.65 -24.68
CA GLY A 203 -13.44 -15.27 -26.03
C GLY A 203 -12.45 -14.09 -26.08
N THR A 204 -12.36 -13.30 -25.02
CA THR A 204 -11.50 -12.11 -24.94
C THR A 204 -10.76 -12.10 -23.59
N LEU A 205 -9.62 -11.41 -23.55
CA LEU A 205 -8.85 -11.23 -22.32
C LEU A 205 -9.63 -10.40 -21.28
N SER A 206 -10.35 -9.35 -21.72
CA SER A 206 -11.17 -8.52 -20.83
C SER A 206 -12.18 -9.36 -20.05
N ASN A 207 -12.95 -10.21 -20.73
CA ASN A 207 -13.94 -11.04 -20.05
C ASN A 207 -13.31 -12.09 -19.12
N ALA A 208 -12.05 -12.48 -19.38
CA ALA A 208 -11.31 -13.35 -18.48
C ALA A 208 -10.81 -12.60 -17.23
N ILE A 209 -10.49 -11.31 -17.35
CA ILE A 209 -10.13 -10.43 -16.22
C ILE A 209 -11.35 -10.12 -15.35
N ASP A 210 -12.52 -9.88 -15.96
CA ASP A 210 -13.77 -9.63 -15.25
C ASP A 210 -14.19 -10.80 -14.33
N PHE A 211 -13.57 -11.98 -14.48
CA PHE A 211 -13.76 -13.11 -13.56
C PHE A 211 -13.57 -12.73 -12.10
N TRP A 212 -12.58 -11.89 -11.79
CA TRP A 212 -12.25 -11.49 -10.43
C TRP A 212 -13.17 -10.43 -9.83
N ASP A 213 -14.07 -9.82 -10.62
CA ASP A 213 -15.09 -8.94 -10.05
C ASP A 213 -16.16 -9.73 -9.30
N ASP A 214 -16.50 -10.93 -9.79
CA ASP A 214 -17.53 -11.78 -9.21
C ASP A 214 -16.97 -12.93 -8.36
N ASN A 215 -15.66 -13.23 -8.43
CA ASN A 215 -15.06 -14.41 -7.80
C ASN A 215 -13.76 -14.09 -7.04
N ASP A 216 -13.64 -14.65 -5.85
CA ASP A 216 -12.49 -14.50 -4.95
C ASP A 216 -11.58 -15.74 -5.00
N VAL A 217 -11.28 -16.24 -6.20
CA VAL A 217 -10.43 -17.44 -6.39
C VAL A 217 -9.12 -17.06 -7.05
N SER A 218 -8.00 -17.53 -6.50
CA SER A 218 -6.69 -17.36 -7.12
C SER A 218 -6.62 -18.21 -8.38
N ALA A 219 -6.36 -17.56 -9.50
CA ALA A 219 -6.37 -18.19 -10.81
C ALA A 219 -5.35 -17.54 -11.75
N ARG A 220 -4.98 -18.27 -12.80
CA ARG A 220 -4.16 -17.77 -13.91
C ARG A 220 -4.97 -17.79 -15.20
N ILE A 221 -4.58 -16.90 -16.12
CA ILE A 221 -5.12 -16.90 -17.48
C ILE A 221 -4.18 -17.66 -18.40
N SER A 222 -4.65 -18.75 -18.98
CA SER A 222 -3.96 -19.50 -20.01
C SER A 222 -4.63 -19.26 -21.37
N TYR A 223 -3.84 -18.96 -22.40
CA TYR A 223 -4.36 -18.79 -23.76
C TYR A 223 -4.21 -20.09 -24.56
N ASN A 224 -5.33 -20.60 -25.07
CA ASN A 224 -5.33 -21.76 -25.96
C ASN A 224 -5.27 -21.29 -27.42
N SER A 225 -4.12 -21.50 -28.06
CA SER A 225 -3.87 -21.11 -29.46
C SER A 225 -4.68 -21.89 -30.49
N THR A 226 -5.21 -23.07 -30.13
CA THR A 226 -6.01 -23.90 -31.05
C THR A 226 -7.48 -23.47 -31.06
N SER A 227 -8.05 -23.17 -29.89
CA SER A 227 -9.44 -22.70 -29.78
C SER A 227 -9.58 -21.18 -29.82
N MET A 228 -8.46 -20.44 -29.82
CA MET A 228 -8.40 -18.97 -29.74
C MET A 228 -9.16 -18.41 -28.52
N GLN A 229 -9.11 -19.13 -27.39
CA GLN A 229 -9.85 -18.79 -26.17
C GLN A 229 -8.91 -18.64 -24.98
N PHE A 230 -9.32 -17.80 -24.04
CA PHE A 230 -8.68 -17.63 -22.74
C PHE A 230 -9.35 -18.55 -21.72
N GLN A 231 -8.57 -19.33 -20.99
CA GLN A 231 -9.04 -20.20 -19.93
C GLN A 231 -8.55 -19.65 -18.59
N VAL A 232 -9.48 -19.48 -17.65
CA VAL A 232 -9.14 -19.13 -16.26
C VAL A 232 -9.01 -20.45 -15.51
N VAL A 233 -7.83 -20.70 -14.94
CA VAL A 233 -7.51 -21.96 -14.26
C VAL A 233 -7.10 -21.66 -12.83
N ALA A 234 -7.69 -22.37 -11.87
CA ALA A 234 -7.36 -22.22 -10.46
C ALA A 234 -5.90 -22.54 -10.19
N ASN A 235 -5.27 -21.74 -9.34
CA ASN A 235 -3.87 -21.93 -8.99
C ASN A 235 -3.69 -22.88 -7.81
N SER A 236 -2.55 -23.56 -7.80
CA SER A 236 -1.95 -24.18 -6.62
C SER A 236 -0.86 -23.27 -6.03
N LEU A 237 -0.38 -23.57 -4.82
CA LEU A 237 0.78 -22.89 -4.24
C LEU A 237 2.05 -23.04 -5.09
N ALA A 238 2.21 -24.19 -5.75
CA ALA A 238 3.33 -24.41 -6.67
C ALA A 238 3.19 -23.55 -7.93
N ASP A 239 1.97 -23.42 -8.48
CA ASP A 239 1.74 -22.54 -9.64
C ASP A 239 2.05 -21.08 -9.29
N LEU A 240 1.66 -20.62 -8.09
CA LEU A 240 1.88 -19.24 -7.62
C LEU A 240 3.35 -18.90 -7.32
N SER A 241 4.22 -19.90 -7.21
CA SER A 241 5.67 -19.64 -7.13
C SER A 241 6.17 -18.92 -8.39
N LEU A 242 5.58 -19.25 -9.54
CA LEU A 242 5.81 -18.59 -10.82
C LEU A 242 5.02 -17.29 -10.88
N ARG A 243 5.71 -16.19 -11.18
CA ARG A 243 5.12 -14.85 -11.17
C ARG A 243 4.03 -14.67 -12.19
N GLU A 244 4.17 -15.24 -13.38
CA GLU A 244 3.18 -15.13 -14.45
C GLU A 244 1.80 -15.73 -14.12
N ASN A 245 1.70 -16.53 -13.04
CA ASN A 245 0.45 -17.16 -12.61
C ASN A 245 -0.26 -16.38 -11.50
N ARG A 246 0.38 -15.36 -10.92
CA ARG A 246 -0.13 -14.61 -9.76
C ARG A 246 -1.23 -13.63 -10.16
N PHE A 247 -1.99 -13.18 -9.19
CA PHE A 247 -3.02 -12.17 -9.42
C PHE A 247 -2.43 -10.90 -10.04
N GLY A 248 -3.17 -10.34 -11.00
CA GLY A 248 -2.74 -9.17 -11.78
C GLY A 248 -1.59 -9.43 -12.75
N CYS A 249 -1.04 -10.64 -12.78
CA CYS A 249 -0.14 -11.07 -13.84
C CYS A 249 -0.93 -11.66 -15.00
N ALA A 250 -0.82 -11.07 -16.19
CA ALA A 250 -1.39 -11.61 -17.42
C ALA A 250 -0.29 -11.81 -18.48
N LEU A 251 -0.38 -12.95 -19.17
CA LEU A 251 0.47 -13.24 -20.32
C LEU A 251 0.02 -12.38 -21.51
N GLN A 252 0.71 -11.27 -21.79
CA GLN A 252 0.52 -10.59 -23.07
C GLN A 252 1.36 -11.27 -24.13
N GLY A 253 0.71 -12.09 -24.96
CA GLY A 253 1.18 -12.27 -26.32
C GLY A 253 1.11 -10.91 -27.02
N ASN A 254 2.25 -10.40 -27.49
CA ASN A 254 2.33 -9.15 -28.23
C ASN A 254 1.21 -9.11 -29.28
N GLY A 255 0.43 -8.04 -29.31
CA GLY A 255 -0.65 -7.88 -30.29
C GLY A 255 -0.07 -8.16 -31.67
N THR A 256 -0.54 -9.24 -32.30
CA THR A 256 0.00 -9.92 -33.50
C THR A 256 1.02 -11.03 -33.24
N ALA A 257 0.54 -12.27 -33.41
CA ALA A 257 1.28 -13.54 -33.51
C ALA A 257 1.98 -14.07 -32.24
N ILE A 258 1.35 -15.11 -31.68
CA ILE A 258 1.96 -16.19 -30.90
C ILE A 258 3.13 -16.75 -31.74
N ASN A 259 4.37 -16.27 -31.53
CA ASN A 259 5.65 -16.90 -31.96
C ASN A 259 6.86 -15.96 -31.70
N SER A 260 6.99 -15.38 -30.51
CA SER A 260 8.27 -14.82 -30.08
C SER A 260 8.56 -15.23 -28.65
N THR A 261 9.76 -15.76 -28.43
CA THR A 261 10.40 -16.13 -27.17
C THR A 261 10.64 -14.95 -26.21
N SER A 262 9.74 -13.97 -26.19
CA SER A 262 9.82 -12.77 -25.38
C SER A 262 8.44 -12.54 -24.76
N TRP A 263 8.17 -13.32 -23.72
CA TRP A 263 7.01 -13.21 -22.86
C TRP A 263 7.14 -11.91 -22.07
N LYS A 264 6.36 -10.88 -22.43
CA LYS A 264 6.25 -9.67 -21.61
C LYS A 264 5.09 -9.88 -20.64
N GLU A 265 5.47 -10.18 -19.41
CA GLU A 265 4.65 -10.14 -18.22
C GLU A 265 3.92 -8.78 -18.12
N ILE A 266 2.58 -8.77 -18.28
CA ILE A 266 1.75 -7.75 -17.64
C ILE A 266 1.77 -8.17 -16.20
N ASP A 267 2.32 -7.34 -15.34
CA ASP A 267 2.38 -7.56 -13.91
C ASP A 267 1.50 -6.51 -13.22
N ILE A 268 1.22 -6.65 -11.93
CA ILE A 268 0.79 -5.52 -11.12
C ILE A 268 1.95 -4.52 -11.12
N LYS A 269 1.83 -3.53 -12.01
CA LYS A 269 2.80 -2.46 -12.13
C LYS A 269 2.12 -1.21 -11.63
N PRO A 270 2.44 -0.73 -10.41
CA PRO A 270 2.16 0.64 -10.02
C PRO A 270 3.01 1.58 -10.89
N SER A 271 2.74 1.66 -12.20
CA SER A 271 3.52 2.49 -13.14
C SER A 271 3.09 3.96 -13.11
N ASP A 272 1.89 4.19 -12.59
CA ASP A 272 1.25 5.49 -12.41
C ASP A 272 0.13 5.35 -11.36
N VAL A 273 -0.39 6.47 -10.87
CA VAL A 273 -1.44 6.51 -9.84
C VAL A 273 -2.73 5.75 -10.20
N ASN A 274 -3.03 5.54 -11.49
CA ASN A 274 -4.28 4.93 -11.95
C ASN A 274 -4.15 3.45 -12.29
N SER A 275 -2.94 2.97 -12.48
CA SER A 275 -2.63 1.60 -12.91
C SER A 275 -3.24 0.54 -11.99
N LEU A 276 -3.43 0.88 -10.71
CA LEU A 276 -3.99 -0.03 -9.70
C LEU A 276 -5.53 -0.04 -9.67
N ASN A 277 -6.20 0.95 -10.28
CA ASN A 277 -7.66 1.03 -10.31
C ASN A 277 -8.30 -0.16 -11.03
N VAL A 278 -7.59 -0.75 -11.99
CA VAL A 278 -8.02 -1.93 -12.75
C VAL A 278 -8.15 -3.18 -11.87
N TYR A 279 -7.49 -3.23 -10.71
CA TYR A 279 -7.54 -4.36 -9.79
C TYR A 279 -8.59 -4.20 -8.67
N THR A 280 -9.26 -3.04 -8.64
CA THR A 280 -10.33 -2.77 -7.68
C THR A 280 -11.63 -3.45 -8.10
N LEU A 281 -12.46 -3.84 -7.12
CA LEU A 281 -13.75 -4.43 -7.43
C LEU A 281 -14.71 -3.41 -8.03
N SER A 282 -15.36 -3.83 -9.13
CA SER A 282 -16.34 -3.02 -9.84
C SER A 282 -17.77 -3.56 -9.70
N GLY A 283 -18.75 -2.82 -10.21
CA GLY A 283 -20.15 -3.29 -10.29
C GLY A 283 -20.80 -3.60 -8.94
N ASN A 284 -21.33 -4.82 -8.80
CA ASN A 284 -22.06 -5.23 -7.59
C ASN A 284 -21.16 -5.52 -6.40
N ALA A 285 -19.88 -5.80 -6.64
CA ALA A 285 -18.87 -6.08 -5.62
C ALA A 285 -18.09 -4.82 -5.21
N PHE A 286 -18.47 -3.66 -5.76
CA PHE A 286 -17.79 -2.40 -5.53
C PHE A 286 -17.66 -2.07 -4.05
N GLY A 287 -16.41 -1.91 -3.61
CA GLY A 287 -16.07 -1.53 -2.24
C GLY A 287 -15.95 -2.67 -1.24
N GLU A 288 -16.18 -3.93 -1.64
CA GLU A 288 -15.90 -5.10 -0.79
C GLU A 288 -14.39 -5.26 -0.49
N ASP A 289 -13.53 -4.72 -1.35
CA ASP A 289 -12.07 -4.72 -1.24
C ASP A 289 -11.51 -3.52 -0.48
N ARG A 290 -12.32 -2.48 -0.21
CA ARG A 290 -11.88 -1.22 0.42
C ARG A 290 -11.86 -1.37 1.94
N VAL A 291 -10.67 -1.41 2.52
CA VAL A 291 -10.51 -1.59 3.98
C VAL A 291 -10.39 -0.29 4.74
N LEU A 292 -9.91 0.78 4.09
CA LEU A 292 -9.71 2.08 4.72
C LEU A 292 -9.94 3.21 3.72
N SER A 293 -10.51 4.31 4.18
CA SER A 293 -10.74 5.52 3.39
C SER A 293 -9.91 6.70 3.92
N ASN A 294 -9.75 7.73 3.07
CA ASN A 294 -8.97 8.93 3.36
C ASN A 294 -7.52 8.62 3.74
N VAL A 295 -6.91 7.68 3.01
CA VAL A 295 -5.52 7.27 3.20
C VAL A 295 -4.61 8.33 2.62
N LEU A 296 -3.65 8.82 3.40
CA LEU A 296 -2.62 9.76 2.93
C LEU A 296 -1.34 9.07 2.48
N ALA A 297 -1.07 7.89 3.02
CA ALA A 297 0.14 7.13 2.70
C ALA A 297 -0.07 5.63 2.95
N PHE A 298 0.50 4.82 2.07
CA PHE A 298 0.70 3.37 2.15
C PHE A 298 2.12 3.07 1.68
N ASP A 299 3.08 3.20 2.60
CA ASP A 299 4.53 3.20 2.34
C ASP A 299 5.15 1.89 2.86
N ILE A 300 5.86 1.16 2.00
CA ILE A 300 6.43 -0.17 2.26
C ILE A 300 7.95 -0.11 2.17
N ARG A 301 8.61 -0.36 3.31
CA ARG A 301 10.08 -0.36 3.41
C ARG A 301 10.64 -1.73 3.70
N ALA A 302 11.73 -2.06 3.02
CA ALA A 302 12.52 -3.25 3.29
C ALA A 302 13.65 -2.94 4.28
N PHE A 303 13.94 -3.85 5.20
CA PHE A 303 15.12 -3.71 6.06
C PHE A 303 16.39 -4.08 5.29
N ASP A 304 17.26 -3.09 5.06
CA ASP A 304 18.58 -3.30 4.46
C ASP A 304 19.67 -3.27 5.55
N PRO A 305 20.33 -4.40 5.86
CA PRO A 305 21.39 -4.45 6.87
C PRO A 305 22.67 -3.70 6.46
N THR A 306 22.81 -3.37 5.18
CA THR A 306 23.97 -2.68 4.61
C THR A 306 23.72 -1.22 4.29
N ALA A 307 22.45 -0.76 4.34
CA ALA A 307 22.10 0.63 4.10
C ALA A 307 22.84 1.55 5.07
N PRO A 308 23.53 2.60 4.57
CA PRO A 308 24.35 3.45 5.40
C PRO A 308 23.51 4.47 6.17
N ILE A 309 23.94 4.72 7.40
CA ILE A 309 23.45 5.82 8.25
C ILE A 309 24.52 6.90 8.25
N TYR A 310 24.13 8.12 7.94
CA TYR A 310 25.03 9.28 7.90
C TYR A 310 24.74 10.26 9.03
N GLU A 311 25.75 11.00 9.44
CA GLU A 311 25.57 12.14 10.34
C GLU A 311 25.25 13.40 9.55
N ASP A 312 24.22 14.14 9.98
CA ASP A 312 24.02 15.52 9.53
C ASP A 312 25.06 16.44 10.19
N SER A 313 25.95 16.97 9.36
CA SER A 313 26.99 17.94 9.74
C SER A 313 26.47 19.19 10.47
N SER A 314 25.18 19.52 10.34
CA SER A 314 24.55 20.69 10.94
C SER A 314 23.76 20.41 12.23
N SER A 315 23.22 19.20 12.39
CA SER A 315 22.27 18.87 13.48
C SER A 315 22.72 17.72 14.39
N GLN A 316 23.85 17.05 14.12
CA GLN A 316 24.30 15.83 14.84
C GLN A 316 23.23 14.73 14.89
N THR A 317 22.29 14.73 13.95
CA THR A 317 21.26 13.71 13.83
C THR A 317 21.72 12.63 12.87
N ALA A 318 21.41 11.38 13.21
CA ALA A 318 21.56 10.27 12.28
C ALA A 318 20.45 10.37 11.22
N LEU A 319 20.84 10.37 9.95
CA LEU A 319 19.94 10.34 8.80
C LEU A 319 20.07 9.01 8.09
N THR A 320 18.92 8.43 7.78
CA THR A 320 18.75 7.18 7.04
C THR A 320 18.12 7.45 5.67
N PRO A 321 18.28 6.55 4.70
CA PRO A 321 17.59 6.69 3.42
C PRO A 321 16.08 6.83 3.63
N GLY A 322 15.45 7.80 2.95
CA GLY A 322 14.05 8.17 3.14
C GLY A 322 13.81 9.32 4.14
N ASP A 323 14.79 9.68 4.98
CA ASP A 323 14.64 10.83 5.88
C ASP A 323 14.71 12.16 5.12
N PRO A 324 13.89 13.16 5.51
CA PRO A 324 14.05 14.53 5.02
C PRO A 324 15.48 15.03 5.24
N GLY A 325 16.13 15.48 4.16
CA GLY A 325 17.51 15.97 4.20
C GLY A 325 18.59 14.91 3.93
N PHE A 326 18.27 13.61 3.87
CA PHE A 326 19.24 12.56 3.53
C PHE A 326 19.95 12.85 2.20
N ALA A 327 19.18 13.23 1.17
CA ALA A 327 19.72 13.51 -0.15
C ALA A 327 20.60 14.78 -0.17
N ALA A 328 20.25 15.78 0.66
CA ALA A 328 21.00 17.03 0.76
C ALA A 328 22.43 16.84 1.30
N LEU A 329 22.69 15.77 2.06
CA LEU A 329 24.02 15.42 2.56
C LEU A 329 25.07 15.25 1.46
N PHE A 330 24.64 14.83 0.27
CA PHE A 330 25.52 14.58 -0.86
C PHE A 330 25.78 15.83 -1.72
N GLY A 331 25.12 16.95 -1.42
CA GLY A 331 25.31 18.23 -2.10
C GLY A 331 26.51 19.04 -1.61
N SER A 332 27.00 18.78 -0.40
CA SER A 332 28.07 19.55 0.27
C SER A 332 29.41 18.80 0.40
N GLY A 333 29.50 17.55 -0.05
CA GLY A 333 30.69 16.70 0.01
C GLY A 333 30.34 15.23 0.19
N THR A 334 31.33 14.39 0.52
CA THR A 334 31.09 12.99 0.92
C THR A 334 30.65 12.96 2.38
N PRO A 335 29.42 12.54 2.71
CA PRO A 335 28.94 12.53 4.08
C PRO A 335 29.66 11.49 4.95
N THR A 336 29.78 11.79 6.24
CA THR A 336 30.40 10.89 7.22
C THR A 336 29.44 9.77 7.58
N ARG A 337 29.79 8.53 7.22
CA ARG A 337 29.01 7.34 7.60
C ARG A 337 29.28 6.98 9.06
N ILE A 338 28.22 6.87 9.84
CA ILE A 338 28.24 6.54 11.27
C ILE A 338 27.74 5.13 11.58
N GLY A 339 27.00 4.51 10.66
CA GLY A 339 26.44 3.18 10.89
C GLY A 339 25.88 2.51 9.64
N VAL A 340 25.26 1.35 9.85
CA VAL A 340 24.49 0.61 8.86
C VAL A 340 23.24 0.00 9.46
N GLY A 341 22.28 -0.33 8.60
CA GLY A 341 21.03 -0.97 8.97
C GLY A 341 19.90 0.04 9.03
N ALA A 342 19.09 0.10 7.97
CA ALA A 342 17.96 1.02 7.89
C ALA A 342 16.79 0.40 7.14
N TRP A 343 15.59 0.92 7.42
CA TRP A 343 14.41 0.70 6.62
C TRP A 343 14.48 1.60 5.39
N VAL A 344 14.45 1.01 4.21
CA VAL A 344 14.64 1.74 2.95
C VAL A 344 13.59 1.34 1.93
N ASP A 345 13.19 2.32 1.12
CA ASP A 345 12.42 2.11 -0.10
C ASP A 345 13.28 1.35 -1.12
N LEU A 346 12.65 0.60 -2.02
CA LEU A 346 13.40 -0.06 -3.09
C LEU A 346 13.91 1.01 -4.06
N TYR A 347 15.17 0.91 -4.47
CA TYR A 347 15.82 1.90 -5.35
C TYR A 347 15.83 3.34 -4.80
N TYR A 348 15.98 3.52 -3.49
CA TYR A 348 16.05 4.86 -2.86
C TYR A 348 17.13 5.81 -3.45
N ASN A 349 18.17 5.30 -4.13
CA ASN A 349 19.15 6.15 -4.82
C ASN A 349 18.55 6.95 -5.99
N GLN A 350 17.34 6.65 -6.45
CA GLN A 350 16.65 7.44 -7.47
C GLN A 350 16.53 8.91 -7.05
N VAL A 351 16.28 9.19 -5.78
CA VAL A 351 16.21 10.56 -5.24
C VAL A 351 17.57 11.25 -5.35
N LEU A 352 18.66 10.55 -5.00
CA LEU A 352 20.03 11.07 -5.14
C LEU A 352 20.38 11.32 -6.61
N ALA A 353 19.91 10.45 -7.51
CA ALA A 353 20.09 10.61 -8.94
C ALA A 353 19.40 11.85 -9.47
N ALA A 354 18.16 12.11 -9.02
CA ALA A 354 17.39 13.29 -9.36
C ALA A 354 18.05 14.59 -8.86
N GLN A 355 18.83 14.54 -7.77
CA GLN A 355 19.61 15.66 -7.27
C GLN A 355 20.99 15.82 -7.95
N GLY A 356 21.30 15.02 -8.96
CA GLY A 356 22.56 15.13 -9.72
C GLY A 356 23.78 14.51 -9.04
N VAL A 357 23.60 13.71 -7.98
CA VAL A 357 24.70 13.00 -7.32
C VAL A 357 25.25 11.96 -8.30
N ALA A 358 26.56 12.00 -8.56
CA ALA A 358 27.22 11.06 -9.47
C ALA A 358 27.07 9.61 -9.00
N ALA A 359 26.87 8.66 -9.92
CA ALA A 359 26.60 7.26 -9.60
C ALA A 359 27.65 6.62 -8.65
N GLY A 360 28.94 6.93 -8.85
CA GLY A 360 30.03 6.42 -8.00
C GLY A 360 30.11 7.04 -6.60
N SER A 361 29.37 8.14 -6.36
CA SER A 361 29.28 8.80 -5.06
C SER A 361 28.03 8.41 -4.27
N ARG A 362 27.12 7.64 -4.88
CA ARG A 362 25.90 7.15 -4.23
C ARG A 362 26.23 5.97 -3.31
N PRO A 363 25.52 5.81 -2.18
CA PRO A 363 25.68 4.66 -1.33
C PRO A 363 25.33 3.38 -2.07
N SER A 364 26.13 2.34 -1.85
CA SER A 364 25.89 0.99 -2.34
C SER A 364 25.43 0.11 -1.19
N SER A 365 24.18 -0.34 -1.29
CA SER A 365 23.52 -1.28 -0.39
C SER A 365 22.62 -2.23 -1.20
N SER A 366 22.14 -3.29 -0.55
CA SER A 366 21.31 -4.34 -1.17
C SER A 366 20.11 -3.84 -1.95
N PHE A 367 19.42 -2.80 -1.48
CA PHE A 367 18.23 -2.24 -2.14
C PHE A 367 18.43 -0.83 -2.73
N SER A 368 19.67 -0.33 -2.69
CA SER A 368 19.98 1.04 -3.13
C SER A 368 19.88 1.28 -4.63
N GLY A 369 20.21 0.28 -5.45
CA GLY A 369 20.38 0.40 -6.90
C GLY A 369 19.10 0.17 -7.68
N SER A 370 19.10 0.64 -8.94
CA SER A 370 18.06 0.22 -9.89
C SER A 370 18.22 -1.27 -10.12
N SER A 371 17.12 -1.99 -10.08
CA SER A 371 17.08 -3.42 -10.35
C SER A 371 17.12 -3.76 -11.85
N GLY A 372 17.24 -2.75 -12.72
CA GLY A 372 17.16 -2.91 -14.19
C GLY A 372 15.74 -3.15 -14.72
N ALA A 373 14.76 -3.31 -13.84
CA ALA A 373 13.34 -3.38 -14.17
C ALA A 373 12.72 -1.99 -14.39
N SER A 374 11.55 -1.95 -15.03
CA SER A 374 10.81 -0.70 -15.27
C SER A 374 10.29 -0.04 -13.99
N ILE A 375 10.03 -0.85 -12.97
CA ILE A 375 9.70 -0.45 -11.60
C ILE A 375 10.55 -1.28 -10.64
N PRO A 376 11.02 -0.73 -9.52
CA PRO A 376 11.72 -1.53 -8.51
C PRO A 376 10.75 -2.52 -7.86
N PHE A 377 11.14 -3.77 -7.78
CA PHE A 377 10.35 -4.77 -7.06
C PHE A 377 11.26 -5.84 -6.47
N TRP A 378 10.89 -6.37 -5.31
CA TRP A 378 11.53 -7.51 -4.67
C TRP A 378 10.66 -8.75 -4.87
N ASP A 379 11.25 -9.88 -5.25
CA ASP A 379 10.51 -11.12 -5.48
C ASP A 379 11.25 -12.35 -4.94
N THR A 380 10.51 -13.35 -4.45
CA THR A 380 11.06 -14.65 -4.03
C THR A 380 11.74 -15.45 -5.15
N TRP A 381 11.42 -15.17 -6.41
CA TRP A 381 12.07 -15.68 -7.62
C TRP A 381 12.36 -17.19 -7.63
N PRO A 382 11.51 -18.03 -8.26
CA PRO A 382 11.68 -19.48 -8.20
C PRO A 382 12.90 -19.98 -9.00
N LEU A 383 13.51 -21.06 -8.52
CA LEU A 383 14.56 -21.80 -9.26
C LEU A 383 14.04 -22.42 -10.58
N ALA A 384 12.72 -22.52 -10.77
CA ALA A 384 12.15 -22.97 -12.05
C ALA A 384 12.61 -22.12 -13.24
N TYR A 385 12.94 -20.84 -13.04
CA TYR A 385 13.41 -19.98 -14.12
C TYR A 385 14.82 -20.32 -14.61
N GLU A 386 15.59 -21.11 -13.87
CA GLU A 386 16.86 -21.68 -14.32
C GLU A 386 16.68 -22.98 -15.13
N LEU A 387 15.49 -23.55 -15.18
CA LEU A 387 15.22 -24.87 -15.77
C LEU A 387 14.37 -24.77 -17.05
N PRO A 388 14.42 -25.79 -17.93
CA PRO A 388 13.53 -25.85 -19.09
C PRO A 388 12.07 -25.91 -18.63
N PRO A 389 11.13 -25.20 -19.28
CA PRO A 389 11.24 -24.54 -20.59
C PRO A 389 11.71 -23.07 -20.54
N TYR A 390 11.93 -22.49 -19.36
CA TYR A 390 12.28 -21.08 -19.21
C TYR A 390 13.72 -20.80 -19.59
N ASN A 391 14.61 -21.71 -19.21
CA ASN A 391 16.02 -21.63 -19.54
C ASN A 391 16.57 -23.01 -19.88
N THR A 392 17.58 -23.07 -20.74
CA THR A 392 18.22 -24.30 -21.20
C THR A 392 19.69 -24.37 -20.83
N GLY A 393 20.22 -23.39 -20.08
CA GLY A 393 21.64 -23.33 -19.81
C GLY A 393 22.07 -24.00 -18.52
N THR A 394 23.25 -23.60 -18.07
CA THR A 394 24.15 -24.39 -17.23
C THR A 394 24.06 -24.04 -15.75
N GLY A 395 23.11 -23.18 -15.34
CA GLY A 395 23.06 -22.67 -13.96
C GLY A 395 22.60 -23.68 -12.90
N LEU A 396 22.04 -24.83 -13.33
CA LEU A 396 21.62 -25.96 -12.48
C LEU A 396 21.85 -27.29 -13.21
N ASP A 397 22.89 -27.39 -14.04
CA ASP A 397 23.15 -28.58 -14.86
C ASP A 397 24.01 -29.65 -14.15
N GLY A 398 24.41 -29.39 -12.91
CA GLY A 398 25.22 -30.29 -12.10
C GLY A 398 26.70 -30.28 -12.47
N LEU A 399 27.16 -29.29 -13.24
CA LEU A 399 28.55 -29.10 -13.62
C LEU A 399 29.07 -27.74 -13.15
N ASP A 400 30.31 -27.73 -12.68
CA ASP A 400 31.09 -26.50 -12.48
C ASP A 400 31.62 -26.05 -13.85
N THR A 401 30.81 -25.25 -14.53
CA THR A 401 30.98 -24.77 -15.91
C THR A 401 31.99 -23.62 -16.00
N ASP A 402 32.07 -22.76 -14.98
CA ASP A 402 33.02 -21.64 -14.96
C ASP A 402 34.30 -21.92 -14.15
N GLY A 403 34.34 -23.02 -13.39
CA GLY A 403 35.47 -23.45 -12.56
C GLY A 403 35.60 -22.65 -11.26
N VAL A 404 34.57 -21.91 -10.85
CA VAL A 404 34.58 -20.93 -9.76
C VAL A 404 33.47 -21.26 -8.76
N ASN A 405 33.79 -21.19 -7.47
CA ASN A 405 32.87 -21.44 -6.34
C ASN A 405 32.16 -22.81 -6.31
N GLY A 406 32.41 -23.70 -7.26
CA GLY A 406 31.94 -25.09 -7.29
C GLY A 406 30.73 -25.29 -8.20
N VAL A 407 30.15 -26.49 -8.15
CA VAL A 407 29.03 -26.89 -9.00
C VAL A 407 27.77 -26.06 -8.70
N ASP A 408 27.11 -25.56 -9.75
CA ASP A 408 25.83 -24.84 -9.72
C ASP A 408 25.83 -23.64 -8.75
N ASP A 409 26.89 -22.84 -8.81
CA ASP A 409 27.05 -21.68 -7.94
C ASP A 409 26.14 -20.50 -8.34
N ALA A 410 26.11 -19.45 -7.52
CA ALA A 410 25.28 -18.27 -7.82
C ALA A 410 25.79 -17.47 -9.04
N GLY A 411 27.07 -17.62 -9.41
CA GLY A 411 27.68 -17.01 -10.60
C GLY A 411 27.30 -17.69 -11.91
N GLU A 412 26.99 -18.98 -11.88
CA GLU A 412 26.53 -19.77 -13.03
C GLU A 412 25.05 -19.55 -13.37
N ARG A 413 24.27 -18.96 -12.45
CA ARG A 413 22.84 -18.67 -12.65
C ARG A 413 22.63 -17.71 -13.80
N GLN A 414 21.65 -18.03 -14.63
CA GLN A 414 21.35 -17.28 -15.83
C GLN A 414 20.18 -16.32 -15.64
N THR A 415 19.35 -16.55 -14.63
CA THR A 415 18.32 -15.62 -14.19
C THR A 415 18.63 -15.12 -12.78
N GLN A 416 18.21 -13.89 -12.50
CA GLN A 416 18.42 -13.30 -11.19
C GLN A 416 17.16 -12.53 -10.79
N PRO A 417 16.73 -12.64 -9.52
CA PRO A 417 15.76 -11.69 -8.99
C PRO A 417 16.29 -10.25 -9.18
N PRO A 418 15.40 -9.26 -9.34
CA PRO A 418 15.82 -7.86 -9.42
C PRO A 418 16.62 -7.42 -8.19
N TYR A 419 16.31 -7.98 -7.02
CA TYR A 419 17.10 -7.88 -5.80
C TYR A 419 17.44 -9.28 -5.26
N ALA A 420 18.72 -9.64 -5.30
CA ALA A 420 19.23 -10.93 -4.84
C ALA A 420 19.45 -11.04 -3.32
N ALA A 421 19.25 -9.95 -2.57
CA ALA A 421 19.39 -9.97 -1.13
C ALA A 421 18.13 -10.55 -0.45
N PRO A 422 18.28 -11.43 0.56
CA PRO A 422 17.15 -11.92 1.33
C PRO A 422 16.48 -10.80 2.09
N LEU A 423 15.15 -10.84 2.13
CA LEU A 423 14.36 -9.85 2.82
C LEU A 423 14.33 -10.20 4.30
N ARG A 424 14.96 -9.37 5.12
CA ARG A 424 15.07 -9.59 6.57
C ARG A 424 13.85 -9.13 7.33
N GLY A 425 13.15 -8.12 6.82
CA GLY A 425 11.93 -7.61 7.43
C GLY A 425 11.30 -6.57 6.54
N VAL A 426 10.03 -6.29 6.80
CA VAL A 426 9.25 -5.26 6.11
C VAL A 426 8.58 -4.36 7.13
N GLN A 427 8.56 -3.07 6.84
CA GLN A 427 7.82 -2.06 7.58
C GLN A 427 6.78 -1.43 6.66
N VAL A 428 5.50 -1.51 7.04
CA VAL A 428 4.41 -0.86 6.33
C VAL A 428 3.86 0.28 7.16
N ARG A 429 3.81 1.48 6.57
CA ARG A 429 3.28 2.68 7.20
C ARG A 429 1.96 3.05 6.54
N ILE A 430 0.91 3.07 7.34
CA ILE A 430 -0.42 3.51 6.91
C ILE A 430 -0.74 4.82 7.61
N ARG A 431 -1.04 5.85 6.83
CA ARG A 431 -1.45 7.15 7.35
C ARG A 431 -2.82 7.52 6.81
N VAL A 432 -3.66 8.07 7.67
CA VAL A 432 -5.04 8.47 7.37
C VAL A 432 -5.31 9.87 7.83
N TYR A 433 -6.25 10.54 7.17
CA TYR A 433 -6.65 11.91 7.43
C TYR A 433 -8.15 12.02 7.69
N GLU A 434 -8.50 12.85 8.66
CA GLU A 434 -9.88 13.27 8.88
C GLU A 434 -10.10 14.68 8.33
N PRO A 435 -10.91 14.82 7.26
CA PRO A 435 -11.13 16.11 6.61
C PRO A 435 -11.76 17.18 7.50
N GLN A 436 -12.61 16.80 8.45
CA GLN A 436 -13.34 17.77 9.29
C GLN A 436 -12.46 18.38 10.37
N THR A 437 -11.67 17.55 11.04
CA THR A 437 -10.80 17.98 12.15
C THR A 437 -9.41 18.36 11.70
N ARG A 438 -9.05 18.06 10.45
CA ARG A 438 -7.71 18.22 9.87
C ARG A 438 -6.61 17.53 10.67
N GLN A 439 -6.95 16.38 11.25
CA GLN A 439 -6.02 15.57 12.01
C GLN A 439 -5.67 14.33 11.22
N ALA A 440 -4.41 13.92 11.28
CA ALA A 440 -3.98 12.64 10.74
C ALA A 440 -3.64 11.66 11.86
N ARG A 441 -3.73 10.38 11.54
CA ARG A 441 -3.21 9.29 12.36
C ARG A 441 -2.33 8.40 11.50
N GLN A 442 -1.35 7.78 12.14
CA GLN A 442 -0.45 6.84 11.50
C GLN A 442 -0.37 5.58 12.35
N ILE A 443 -0.26 4.43 11.68
CA ILE A 443 0.17 3.18 12.26
C ILE A 443 1.34 2.65 11.44
N THR A 444 2.25 1.95 12.11
CA THR A 444 3.38 1.30 11.48
C THR A 444 3.36 -0.16 11.90
N VAL A 445 3.29 -1.03 10.92
CA VAL A 445 3.32 -2.49 11.05
C VAL A 445 4.71 -2.94 10.65
N GLY A 446 5.34 -3.84 11.41
CA GLY A 446 6.70 -4.27 11.16
C GLY A 446 6.87 -5.73 11.50
N THR A 447 7.35 -6.51 10.54
CA THR A 447 7.66 -7.94 10.71
C THR A 447 9.12 -8.20 10.41
N ASP A 448 9.73 -9.05 11.23
CA ASP A 448 11.06 -9.64 11.01
C ASP A 448 10.89 -11.07 10.48
N PHE A 449 11.68 -11.44 9.48
CA PHE A 449 11.68 -12.75 8.83
C PHE A 449 12.90 -13.60 9.22
N ILE A 450 13.76 -13.12 10.12
CA ILE A 450 14.90 -13.87 10.65
C ILE A 450 14.44 -14.68 11.88
N PRO A 451 14.75 -15.99 11.94
CA PRO A 451 14.54 -16.76 13.17
C PRO A 451 15.50 -16.29 14.29
N GLU A 452 14.98 -16.20 15.52
CA GLU A 452 15.76 -15.86 16.74
C GLU A 452 16.98 -16.77 17.00
#